data_AF-A0A974D4F6-F1
#
_entry.id   AF-A0A974D4F6-F1
#
_cell.length_a   1.000
_cell.length_b   1.000
_cell.length_c   1.000
_cell.angle_alpha   90.00
_cell.angle_beta   90.00
_cell.angle_gamma   90.00
#
_symmetry.space_group_name_H-M   'P 1'
#
loop_
_entity.id
_entity.type
_entity.pdbx_description
1 polymer ?
#
loop_
_entity_poly.entity_id
_entity_poly.type
_entity_poly.pdbx_seq_one_letter_code
_entity_poly.pdbx_strand_id
1 'polypeptide(L)'
;MFGWNGTQSEAQCGTFAYTESEAAEIVAGFAGPIEFLHQPNVSLKRKQLETIQNRFVDLELHGLTLAEYHRKQWIPRCLRVTLRPTLFANNDYCARFAQILNECSTDIIILTLEHIKKELVIVQSEMTKLEEEMGQGCVEEEFSTLKQQLVLKLDRYRKEGEKQKRSKYDRDSQDYLKGRNITGVR
;
A
#
# COMPACT_ATOMS: atom_id res chain seq x y z
N MET A 1 -43.38 70.54 11.47
CA MET A 1 -42.10 70.68 10.74
C MET A 1 -41.21 69.51 11.12
N PHE A 2 -40.57 68.95 10.11
CA PHE A 2 -39.53 67.90 10.08
C PHE A 2 -38.47 68.06 11.21
N GLY A 3 -37.76 67.03 11.66
CA GLY A 3 -37.39 65.84 10.92
C GLY A 3 -36.92 64.67 11.78
N TRP A 4 -37.09 63.52 11.14
CA TRP A 4 -36.55 62.21 11.46
C TRP A 4 -35.06 62.21 11.10
N ASN A 5 -34.18 61.83 12.02
CA ASN A 5 -32.81 61.43 11.67
C ASN A 5 -32.55 60.06 12.27
N GLY A 6 -32.91 59.05 11.47
CA GLY A 6 -32.33 57.73 11.62
C GLY A 6 -30.88 57.78 11.17
N THR A 7 -30.00 57.22 11.99
CA THR A 7 -28.71 56.71 11.52
C THR A 7 -28.71 55.23 11.85
N GLN A 8 -29.02 54.44 10.83
CA GLN A 8 -28.59 53.04 10.74
C GLN A 8 -27.08 53.03 10.96
N SER A 9 -26.62 52.48 12.09
CA SER A 9 -25.24 52.01 12.18
C SER A 9 -25.22 50.62 11.57
N GLU A 10 -24.64 50.55 10.38
CA GLU A 10 -24.23 49.34 9.70
C GLU A 10 -23.66 48.33 10.70
N ALA A 11 -24.30 47.16 10.78
CA ALA A 11 -23.70 46.01 11.42
C ALA A 11 -22.46 45.63 10.60
N GLN A 12 -21.31 46.21 10.95
CA GLN A 12 -20.03 45.64 10.61
C GLN A 12 -20.09 44.18 11.03
N CYS A 13 -19.98 43.29 10.05
CA CYS A 13 -19.73 41.87 10.25
C CYS A 13 -18.30 41.74 10.81
N GLY A 14 -18.10 42.22 12.04
CA GLY A 14 -16.87 42.05 12.79
C GLY A 14 -16.79 40.61 13.23
N THR A 15 -15.81 39.87 12.72
CA THR A 15 -15.52 38.54 13.22
C THR A 15 -15.17 38.65 14.70
N PHE A 16 -16.01 38.07 15.56
CA PHE A 16 -15.74 38.02 16.99
C PHE A 16 -14.45 37.23 17.24
N ALA A 17 -13.56 37.77 18.09
CA ALA A 17 -12.33 37.12 18.51
C ALA A 17 -12.05 37.43 20.00
N TYR A 18 -11.61 36.42 20.75
CA TYR A 18 -11.13 36.60 22.13
C TYR A 18 -9.76 37.28 22.14
N THR A 19 -9.51 38.13 23.13
CA THR A 19 -8.16 38.62 23.40
C THR A 19 -7.28 37.50 23.98
N GLU A 20 -5.95 37.61 23.83
CA GLU A 20 -5.02 36.61 24.38
C GLU A 20 -5.17 36.45 25.90
N SER A 21 -5.49 37.54 26.61
CA SER A 21 -5.73 37.51 28.05
C SER A 21 -6.99 36.73 28.41
N GLU A 22 -8.10 36.96 27.70
CA GLU A 22 -9.35 36.20 27.90
C GLU A 22 -9.16 34.73 27.56
N ALA A 23 -8.46 34.42 26.46
CA ALA A 23 -8.15 33.05 26.09
C ALA A 23 -7.29 32.34 27.14
N ALA A 24 -6.25 33.01 27.66
CA ALA A 24 -5.38 32.45 28.70
C ALA A 24 -6.13 32.20 30.02
N GLU A 25 -7.02 33.12 30.43
CA GLU A 25 -7.84 32.97 31.63
C GLU A 25 -8.84 31.81 31.50
N ILE A 26 -9.52 31.71 30.34
CA ILE A 26 -10.44 30.60 30.04
C ILE A 26 -9.69 29.27 30.07
N VAL A 27 -8.53 29.18 29.41
CA VAL A 27 -7.71 27.95 29.38
C VAL A 27 -7.17 27.59 30.75
N ALA A 28 -6.73 28.57 31.55
CA ALA A 28 -6.25 28.35 32.91
C ALA A 28 -7.34 27.74 33.82
N GLY A 29 -8.63 28.01 33.53
CA GLY A 29 -9.76 27.38 34.20
C GLY A 29 -9.87 25.85 34.00
N PHE A 30 -9.13 25.27 33.06
CA PHE A 30 -9.13 23.83 32.75
C PHE A 30 -7.82 23.11 33.12
N ALA A 31 -7.28 23.36 34.32
CA ALA A 31 -6.07 22.69 34.84
C ALA A 31 -6.33 21.25 35.36
N GLY A 32 -6.99 20.41 34.56
CA GLY A 32 -7.19 18.99 34.86
C GLY A 32 -6.00 18.12 34.42
N PRO A 33 -5.99 16.82 34.79
CA PRO A 33 -5.00 15.87 34.27
C PRO A 33 -5.06 15.85 32.74
N ILE A 34 -3.98 16.26 32.06
CA ILE A 34 -3.89 16.31 30.59
C ILE A 34 -3.30 15.01 30.01
N GLU A 35 -2.80 14.13 30.87
CA GLU A 35 -2.07 12.92 30.53
C GLU A 35 -2.90 11.98 29.65
N PHE A 36 -4.23 12.01 29.74
CA PHE A 36 -5.12 11.22 28.87
C PHE A 36 -5.02 11.59 27.39
N LEU A 37 -4.69 12.86 27.06
CA LEU A 37 -4.44 13.29 25.69
C LEU A 37 -3.06 12.84 25.18
N HIS A 38 -2.16 12.52 26.11
CA HIS A 38 -0.79 12.11 25.81
C HIS A 38 -0.65 10.58 25.80
N GLN A 39 -1.72 9.84 26.10
CA GLN A 39 -1.72 8.39 26.02
C GLN A 39 -1.59 7.93 24.56
N PRO A 40 -0.65 7.03 24.24
CA PRO A 40 -0.51 6.50 22.89
C PRO A 40 -1.79 5.79 22.47
N ASN A 41 -2.31 6.11 21.28
CA ASN A 41 -3.44 5.39 20.70
C ASN A 41 -2.99 4.01 20.20
N VAL A 42 -2.93 3.05 21.13
CA VAL A 42 -2.49 1.67 20.88
C VAL A 42 -3.30 1.01 19.76
N SER A 43 -4.59 1.33 19.64
CA SER A 43 -5.47 0.78 18.61
C SER A 43 -5.09 1.24 17.19
N LEU A 44 -4.73 2.51 17.04
CA LEU A 44 -4.29 3.10 15.79
C LEU A 44 -2.92 2.56 15.39
N LYS A 45 -1.96 2.60 16.32
CA LYS A 45 -0.59 2.08 16.10
C LYS A 45 -0.59 0.59 15.74
N ARG A 46 -1.43 -0.21 16.39
CA ARG A 46 -1.68 -1.61 16.03
C ARG A 46 -2.15 -1.77 14.58
N LYS A 47 -3.15 -0.99 14.16
CA LYS A 47 -3.70 -1.08 12.80
C LYS A 47 -2.66 -0.66 11.76
N GLN A 48 -1.85 0.35 12.07
CA GLN A 48 -0.72 0.76 11.24
C GLN A 48 0.31 -0.37 11.09
N LEU A 49 0.69 -1.02 12.19
CA LEU A 49 1.63 -2.14 12.17
C LEU A 49 1.09 -3.33 11.34
N GLU A 50 -0.18 -3.71 11.55
CA GLU A 50 -0.84 -4.76 10.76
C GLU A 50 -0.84 -4.42 9.26
N THR A 51 -1.06 -3.15 8.90
CA THR A 51 -1.06 -2.70 7.51
C THR A 51 0.33 -2.80 6.86
N ILE A 52 1.37 -2.36 7.57
CA ILE A 52 2.76 -2.43 7.09
C ILE A 52 3.21 -3.89 6.96
N GLN A 53 2.87 -4.73 7.92
CA GLN A 53 3.17 -6.17 7.87
C GLN A 53 2.48 -6.87 6.69
N ASN A 54 1.20 -6.58 6.44
CA ASN A 54 0.49 -7.12 5.29
C ASN A 54 1.12 -6.66 3.97
N ARG A 55 1.50 -5.39 3.85
CA ARG A 55 2.23 -4.86 2.68
C ARG A 55 3.56 -5.58 2.46
N PHE A 56 4.32 -5.85 3.53
CA PHE A 56 5.56 -6.62 3.43
C PHE A 56 5.32 -8.02 2.84
N VAL A 57 4.32 -8.74 3.36
CA VAL A 57 3.95 -10.07 2.87
C VAL A 57 3.52 -10.04 1.41
N ASP A 58 2.71 -9.04 1.01
CA ASP A 58 2.28 -8.89 -0.38
C ASP A 58 3.46 -8.70 -1.34
N LEU A 59 4.40 -7.82 -0.97
CA LEU A 59 5.62 -7.56 -1.74
C LEU A 59 6.48 -8.81 -1.85
N GLU A 60 6.72 -9.51 -0.74
CA GLU A 60 7.55 -10.72 -0.72
C GLU A 60 6.93 -11.82 -1.58
N LEU A 61 5.65 -12.13 -1.38
CA LEU A 61 4.96 -13.16 -2.17
C LEU A 61 4.91 -12.79 -3.64
N HIS A 62 4.73 -11.51 -3.99
CA HIS A 62 4.77 -11.08 -5.38
C HIS A 62 6.17 -11.23 -5.99
N GLY A 63 7.21 -10.82 -5.27
CA GLY A 63 8.60 -10.95 -5.69
C GLY A 63 9.00 -12.41 -5.91
N LEU A 64 8.70 -13.29 -4.95
CA LEU A 64 8.96 -14.73 -5.08
C LEU A 64 8.27 -15.32 -6.32
N THR A 65 7.00 -14.96 -6.55
CA THR A 65 6.24 -15.44 -7.70
C THR A 65 6.85 -14.97 -9.02
N LEU A 66 7.21 -13.68 -9.13
CA LEU A 66 7.83 -13.12 -10.34
C LEU A 66 9.23 -13.71 -10.61
N ALA A 67 10.01 -13.96 -9.56
CA ALA A 67 11.31 -14.59 -9.68
C ALA A 67 11.19 -16.01 -10.25
N GLU A 68 10.17 -16.78 -9.84
CA GLU A 68 9.90 -18.10 -10.42
C GLU A 68 9.49 -18.01 -11.90
N TYR A 69 8.60 -17.08 -12.26
CA TYR A 69 8.27 -16.84 -13.66
C TYR A 69 9.52 -16.54 -14.50
N HIS A 70 10.39 -15.66 -14.02
CA HIS A 70 11.65 -15.35 -14.69
C HIS A 70 12.57 -16.58 -14.81
N ARG A 71 12.76 -17.35 -13.74
CA ARG A 71 13.59 -18.59 -13.78
C ARG A 71 13.08 -19.60 -14.80
N LYS A 72 11.76 -19.69 -14.97
CA LYS A 72 11.12 -20.58 -15.95
C LYS A 72 11.06 -19.99 -17.36
N GLN A 73 11.46 -18.74 -17.56
CA GLN A 73 11.28 -17.99 -18.81
C GLN A 73 9.79 -17.93 -19.21
N TRP A 74 8.93 -17.73 -18.21
CA TRP A 74 7.49 -17.66 -18.35
C TRP A 74 7.00 -16.22 -18.15
N ILE A 75 6.00 -15.84 -18.95
CA ILE A 75 5.31 -14.57 -18.89
C ILE A 75 3.94 -14.81 -18.25
N PRO A 76 3.66 -14.19 -17.09
CA PRO A 76 2.35 -14.25 -16.45
C PRO A 76 1.26 -13.78 -17.39
N ARG A 77 0.04 -14.36 -17.30
CA ARG A 77 -1.09 -13.96 -18.17
C ARG A 77 -1.32 -12.46 -18.27
N CYS A 78 -1.18 -11.74 -17.15
CA CYS A 78 -1.39 -10.29 -17.09
C CYS A 78 -0.34 -9.46 -17.83
N LEU A 79 0.81 -10.04 -18.19
CA LEU A 79 1.88 -9.40 -18.94
C LEU A 79 2.01 -9.90 -20.38
N ARG A 80 1.12 -10.81 -20.82
CA ARG A 80 1.12 -11.30 -22.21
C ARG A 80 0.43 -10.27 -23.12
N VAL A 81 1.16 -9.75 -24.09
CA VAL A 81 0.65 -8.76 -25.05
C VAL A 81 0.00 -9.46 -26.25
N THR A 82 -1.29 -9.25 -26.50
CA THR A 82 -2.02 -9.91 -27.60
C THR A 82 -1.99 -9.14 -28.93
N LEU A 83 -1.19 -8.08 -29.02
CA LEU A 83 -1.08 -7.25 -30.21
C LEU A 83 -0.53 -8.05 -31.40
N ARG A 84 -1.16 -7.86 -32.56
CA ARG A 84 -0.70 -8.43 -33.83
C ARG A 84 -0.62 -7.36 -34.92
N PRO A 85 0.47 -7.33 -35.69
CA PRO A 85 0.56 -6.50 -36.89
C PRO A 85 -0.53 -6.91 -37.90
N THR A 86 -1.31 -5.95 -38.39
CA THR A 86 -2.40 -6.20 -39.35
C THR A 86 -1.89 -6.31 -40.78
N LEU A 87 -0.88 -5.53 -41.15
CA LEU A 87 -0.36 -5.44 -42.52
C LEU A 87 0.58 -6.59 -42.91
N PHE A 88 1.17 -7.28 -41.93
CA PHE A 88 2.25 -8.26 -42.15
C PHE A 88 1.97 -9.61 -41.48
N ALA A 89 0.70 -10.01 -41.39
CA ALA A 89 0.24 -11.14 -40.58
C ALA A 89 0.86 -12.52 -40.91
N ASN A 90 1.44 -12.71 -42.10
CA ASN A 90 1.84 -14.01 -42.64
C ASN A 90 3.35 -14.15 -42.95
N ASN A 91 4.20 -13.32 -42.33
CA ASN A 91 5.65 -13.38 -42.58
C ASN A 91 6.45 -13.39 -41.26
N ASP A 92 7.77 -13.57 -41.38
CA ASP A 92 8.76 -13.56 -40.29
C ASP A 92 8.64 -12.32 -39.37
N TYR A 93 8.08 -11.22 -39.87
CA TYR A 93 7.82 -10.01 -39.09
C TYR A 93 6.96 -10.30 -37.85
N CYS A 94 5.91 -11.09 -37.96
CA CYS A 94 5.04 -11.39 -36.82
C CYS A 94 5.77 -12.16 -35.71
N ALA A 95 6.65 -13.09 -36.09
CA ALA A 95 7.47 -13.84 -35.14
C ALA A 95 8.45 -12.90 -34.42
N ARG A 96 9.16 -12.05 -35.17
CA ARG A 96 10.08 -11.05 -34.61
C ARG A 96 9.38 -10.01 -33.74
N PHE A 97 8.19 -9.56 -34.14
CA PHE A 97 7.36 -8.65 -33.36
C PHE A 97 6.96 -9.26 -32.02
N ALA A 98 6.51 -10.52 -32.02
CA ALA A 98 6.18 -11.24 -30.80
C ALA A 98 7.41 -11.43 -29.88
N GLN A 99 8.58 -11.72 -30.45
CA GLN A 99 9.83 -11.84 -29.69
C GLN A 99 10.17 -10.53 -28.96
N ILE A 100 10.08 -9.38 -29.63
CA ILE A 100 10.31 -8.07 -29.01
C ILE A 100 9.35 -7.83 -27.85
N LEU A 101 8.05 -8.11 -28.05
CA LEU A 101 7.05 -7.94 -26.99
C LEU A 101 7.31 -8.86 -25.79
N ASN A 102 7.72 -10.10 -26.04
CA ASN A 102 8.06 -11.05 -24.98
C ASN A 102 9.29 -10.58 -24.19
N GLU A 103 10.29 -10.03 -24.87
CA GLU A 103 11.47 -9.45 -24.21
C GLU A 103 11.08 -8.27 -23.31
N CYS A 104 10.25 -7.35 -23.83
CA CYS A 104 9.72 -6.25 -23.01
C CYS A 104 8.94 -6.76 -21.79
N SER A 105 8.13 -7.82 -21.93
CA SER A 105 7.42 -8.42 -20.79
C SER A 105 8.40 -9.00 -19.75
N THR A 106 9.49 -9.63 -20.19
CA THR A 106 10.55 -10.13 -19.31
C THR A 106 11.27 -8.98 -18.60
N ASP A 107 11.61 -7.91 -19.30
CA ASP A 107 12.21 -6.72 -18.72
C ASP A 107 11.30 -6.05 -17.69
N ILE A 108 9.99 -6.00 -17.94
CA ILE A 108 9.01 -5.51 -16.96
C ILE A 108 9.02 -6.37 -15.68
N ILE A 109 9.18 -7.70 -15.80
CA ILE A 109 9.32 -8.58 -14.63
C ILE A 109 10.56 -8.19 -13.82
N ILE A 110 11.70 -7.97 -14.49
CA ILE A 110 12.95 -7.57 -13.83
C ILE A 110 12.85 -6.20 -13.18
N LEU A 111 12.31 -5.20 -13.90
CA LEU A 111 12.07 -3.86 -13.37
C LEU A 111 11.19 -3.91 -12.11
N THR A 112 10.15 -4.74 -12.14
CA THR A 112 9.26 -4.92 -10.99
C THR A 112 9.98 -5.58 -9.81
N LEU A 113 10.80 -6.62 -10.06
CA LEU A 113 11.60 -7.28 -9.02
C LEU A 113 12.62 -6.33 -8.39
N GLU A 114 13.28 -5.50 -9.19
CA GLU A 114 14.23 -4.49 -8.70
C GLU A 114 13.52 -3.50 -7.76
N HIS A 115 12.35 -3.01 -8.15
CA HIS A 115 11.58 -2.09 -7.32
C HIS A 115 11.07 -2.76 -6.04
N ILE A 116 10.52 -3.98 -6.11
CA ILE A 116 10.10 -4.76 -4.93
C ILE A 116 11.26 -4.93 -3.94
N LYS A 117 12.47 -5.22 -4.43
CA LYS A 117 13.64 -5.38 -3.55
C LYS A 117 13.94 -4.09 -2.77
N LYS A 118 13.84 -2.92 -3.40
CA LYS A 118 14.03 -1.62 -2.73
C LYS A 118 12.90 -1.35 -1.73
N GLU A 119 11.66 -1.59 -2.12
CA GLU A 119 10.48 -1.39 -1.27
C GLU A 119 10.48 -2.29 -0.04
N LEU A 120 10.92 -3.55 -0.14
CA LEU A 120 11.03 -4.44 1.02
C LEU A 120 11.97 -3.89 2.09
N VAL A 121 13.08 -3.25 1.71
CA VAL A 121 14.01 -2.61 2.66
C VAL A 121 13.33 -1.44 3.36
N ILE A 122 12.57 -0.61 2.62
CA ILE A 122 11.85 0.54 3.16
C ILE A 122 10.78 0.07 4.15
N VAL A 123 9.92 -0.86 3.74
CA VAL A 123 8.83 -1.38 4.57
C VAL A 123 9.36 -2.09 5.82
N GLN A 124 10.46 -2.82 5.71
CA GLN A 124 11.12 -3.44 6.86
C GLN A 124 11.61 -2.38 7.86
N SER A 125 12.21 -1.29 7.39
CA SER A 125 12.64 -0.18 8.24
C SER A 125 11.47 0.54 8.91
N GLU A 126 10.36 0.77 8.18
CA GLU A 126 9.14 1.37 8.72
C GLU A 126 8.53 0.48 9.81
N MET A 127 8.51 -0.82 9.59
CA MET A 127 8.01 -1.81 10.56
C MET A 127 8.85 -1.79 11.84
N THR A 128 10.17 -1.89 11.75
CA THR A 128 11.06 -1.86 12.91
C THR A 128 10.91 -0.57 13.71
N LYS A 129 10.88 0.59 13.03
CA LYS A 129 10.68 1.89 13.69
C LYS A 129 9.35 1.95 14.44
N LEU A 130 8.26 1.47 13.83
CA LEU A 130 6.94 1.48 14.46
C LEU A 130 6.87 0.52 15.66
N GLU A 131 7.53 -0.64 15.58
CA GLU A 131 7.65 -1.57 16.71
C GLU A 131 8.43 -0.95 17.88
N GLU A 132 9.51 -0.23 17.61
CA GLU A 132 10.28 0.50 18.63
C GLU A 132 9.46 1.61 19.29
N GLU A 133 8.74 2.42 18.50
CA GLU A 133 7.83 3.46 19.01
C GLU A 133 6.73 2.87 19.92
N MET A 134 6.20 1.69 19.56
CA MET A 134 5.19 1.01 20.35
C MET A 134 5.77 0.40 21.64
N GLY A 135 7.00 -0.13 21.60
CA GLY A 135 7.68 -0.71 22.76
C GLY A 135 8.06 0.33 23.83
N GLN A 136 8.33 1.57 23.43
CA GLN A 136 8.65 2.66 24.36
C GLN A 136 7.41 3.22 25.10
N GLY A 137 6.21 3.00 24.57
CA GLY A 137 4.97 3.62 25.06
C GLY A 137 3.94 2.65 25.66
N CYS A 138 4.24 1.36 25.77
CA CYS A 138 3.26 0.34 26.18
C CYS A 138 3.80 -0.52 27.34
N VAL A 139 2.90 -1.05 28.16
CA VAL A 139 3.24 -2.04 29.19
C VAL A 139 3.67 -3.33 28.49
N GLU A 140 4.82 -3.88 28.88
CA GLU A 140 5.51 -4.98 28.19
C GLU A 140 4.60 -6.22 27.97
N GLU A 141 3.75 -6.56 28.94
CA GLU A 141 2.83 -7.70 28.88
C GLU A 141 1.71 -7.50 27.84
N GLU A 142 1.14 -6.28 27.76
CA GLU A 142 0.11 -5.93 26.78
C GLU A 142 0.68 -5.92 25.37
N PHE A 143 1.90 -5.40 25.21
CA PHE A 143 2.60 -5.38 23.93
C PHE A 143 2.95 -6.79 23.44
N SER A 144 3.42 -7.66 24.34
CA SER A 144 3.72 -9.07 24.03
C SER A 144 2.48 -9.83 23.54
N THR A 145 1.36 -9.69 24.27
CA THR A 145 0.08 -10.31 23.89
C THR A 145 -0.40 -9.81 22.53
N LEU A 146 -0.27 -8.51 22.28
CA LEU A 146 -0.61 -7.92 20.99
C LEU A 146 0.24 -8.50 19.84
N LYS A 147 1.56 -8.62 20.05
CA LYS A 147 2.47 -9.15 19.04
C LYS A 147 2.10 -10.58 18.66
N GLN A 148 1.75 -11.43 19.64
CA GLN A 148 1.30 -12.80 19.38
C GLN A 148 0.02 -12.83 18.52
N GLN A 149 -0.96 -11.97 18.81
CA GLN A 149 -2.20 -11.89 18.02
C GLN A 149 -1.93 -11.46 16.58
N LEU A 150 -1.03 -10.49 16.37
CA LEU A 150 -0.64 -10.02 15.04
C LEU A 150 0.08 -11.11 14.25
N VAL A 151 0.99 -11.86 14.88
CA VAL A 151 1.68 -13.00 14.22
C VAL A 151 0.67 -14.03 13.68
N LEU A 152 -0.33 -14.41 14.48
CA LEU A 152 -1.37 -15.36 14.04
C LEU A 152 -2.22 -14.83 12.88
N LYS A 153 -2.54 -13.53 12.89
CA LYS A 153 -3.26 -12.90 11.78
C LYS A 153 -2.40 -12.86 10.53
N LEU A 154 -1.13 -12.49 10.66
CA LEU A 154 -0.19 -12.37 9.55
C LEU A 154 0.09 -13.72 8.90
N ASP A 155 0.21 -14.79 9.69
CA ASP A 155 0.35 -16.17 9.16
C ASP A 155 -0.88 -16.58 8.33
N ARG A 156 -2.09 -16.28 8.83
CA ARG A 156 -3.33 -16.51 8.04
C ARG A 156 -3.36 -15.70 6.76
N TYR A 157 -3.00 -14.42 6.84
CA TYR A 157 -2.93 -13.52 5.69
C TYR A 157 -1.95 -14.04 4.63
N ARG A 158 -0.75 -14.45 5.06
CA ARG A 158 0.26 -15.04 4.19
C ARG A 158 -0.24 -16.30 3.50
N LYS A 159 -0.85 -17.24 4.24
CA LYS A 159 -1.37 -18.50 3.68
C LYS A 159 -2.43 -18.26 2.61
N GLU A 160 -3.31 -17.29 2.82
CA GLU A 160 -4.31 -16.91 1.82
C GLU A 160 -3.64 -16.27 0.58
N GLY A 161 -2.66 -15.38 0.78
CA GLY A 161 -1.85 -14.83 -0.31
C GLY A 161 -1.13 -15.90 -1.13
N GLU A 162 -0.49 -16.86 -0.48
CA GLU A 162 0.19 -17.99 -1.11
C GLU A 162 -0.79 -18.85 -1.92
N LYS A 163 -1.97 -19.16 -1.38
CA LYS A 163 -3.02 -19.89 -2.09
C LYS A 163 -3.45 -19.17 -3.36
N GLN A 164 -3.65 -17.86 -3.30
CA GLN A 164 -4.02 -17.06 -4.47
C GLN A 164 -2.91 -16.99 -5.52
N LYS A 165 -1.66 -16.78 -5.10
CA LYS A 165 -0.50 -16.79 -6.01
C LYS A 165 -0.33 -18.15 -6.68
N ARG A 166 -0.46 -19.25 -5.91
CA ARG A 166 -0.39 -20.63 -6.41
C ARG A 166 -1.47 -20.92 -7.44
N SER A 167 -2.73 -20.57 -7.15
CA SER A 167 -3.83 -20.75 -8.11
C SER A 167 -3.62 -19.97 -9.42
N LYS A 168 -3.03 -18.77 -9.37
CA LYS A 168 -2.64 -18.02 -10.58
C LYS A 168 -1.50 -18.72 -11.32
N TYR A 169 -0.46 -19.14 -10.60
CA TYR A 169 0.69 -19.85 -11.15
C TYR A 169 0.31 -21.18 -11.81
N ASP A 170 -0.56 -21.98 -11.19
CA ASP A 170 -1.02 -23.25 -11.74
C ASP A 170 -1.80 -23.06 -13.04
N ARG A 171 -2.64 -22.02 -13.10
CA ARG A 171 -3.34 -21.66 -14.34
C ARG A 171 -2.39 -21.25 -15.44
N ASP A 172 -1.33 -20.52 -15.13
CA ASP A 172 -0.34 -20.10 -16.10
C ASP A 172 0.52 -21.30 -16.55
N SER A 173 0.92 -22.16 -15.62
CA SER A 173 1.60 -23.44 -15.88
C SER A 173 0.82 -24.32 -16.87
N GLN A 174 -0.50 -24.46 -16.68
CA GLN A 174 -1.34 -25.21 -17.61
C GLN A 174 -1.40 -24.61 -19.02
N ASP A 175 -1.27 -23.28 -19.16
CA ASP A 175 -1.19 -22.67 -20.49
C ASP A 175 0.12 -23.03 -21.17
N TYR A 176 1.24 -22.99 -20.43
CA TYR A 176 2.56 -23.37 -20.93
C TYR A 176 2.59 -24.84 -21.35
N LEU A 177 2.00 -25.73 -20.57
CA LEU A 177 1.88 -27.16 -20.93
C LEU A 177 1.02 -27.39 -22.17
N LYS A 178 0.06 -26.51 -22.46
CA LYS A 178 -0.85 -26.60 -23.61
C LYS A 178 -0.40 -25.75 -24.80
N GLY A 179 0.81 -25.16 -24.77
CA GLY A 179 1.32 -24.30 -25.83
C GLY A 179 0.57 -22.97 -26.02
N ARG A 180 -0.16 -22.49 -25.02
CA ARG A 180 -0.89 -21.20 -25.03
C ARG A 180 -0.07 -20.07 -24.41
N ASN A 181 1.25 -20.15 -24.58
CA ASN A 181 2.25 -19.34 -23.89
C ASN A 181 2.79 -18.18 -24.71
N ILE A 182 2.53 -18.14 -26.02
CA ILE A 182 3.15 -17.17 -26.92
C ILE A 182 2.14 -16.07 -27.27
N THR A 183 2.57 -14.82 -27.10
CA THR A 183 1.97 -13.68 -27.78
C THR A 183 2.00 -13.96 -29.30
N GLY A 184 0.84 -14.03 -29.94
CA GLY A 184 0.81 -14.06 -31.41
C GLY A 184 1.05 -15.40 -32.13
N VAL A 185 1.04 -16.57 -31.48
CA VAL A 185 1.07 -17.86 -32.20
C VAL A 185 -0.14 -18.72 -31.82
N ARG A 186 -1.06 -18.84 -32.77
CA ARG A 186 -2.11 -19.86 -32.87
C ARG A 186 -2.16 -20.27 -34.32
#